data_AF-A0A2V9QQA9-F1
#
_entry.id   AF-A0A2V9QQA9-F1
#
_cell.length_a   1.000
_cell.length_b   1.000
_cell.length_c   1.000
_cell.angle_alpha   90.00
_cell.angle_beta   90.00
_cell.angle_gamma   90.00
#
_symmetry.space_group_name_H-M   'P 1'
#
loop_
_entity.id
_entity.type
_entity.pdbx_description
1 polymer ?
#
loop_
_entity_poly.entity_id
_entity_poly.type
_entity_poly.pdbx_seq_one_letter_code
_entity_poly.pdbx_strand_id
1 'polypeptide(L)'
;SNLEAKMRARADRWKQQPYPFGSEMPWDSTGQEEVYAWTKYFGYQDKAEVTLNAILGYDPAIPHWGYNGSARRYWDFIFAAKDRRLERQLHHYGSALNAIPLLSEYREYPDDFYLLRVGYGGTMGALTDIDQKGFASAAFHSFPDMLKSDPLSGDYGPNFFGYAWDTATYVVKHPQFGWLAFGGNVRADGGTIKITPLDSARTRIYLAPYGLWLTLDSGKFDAVELNPKTGAVRLGLGARTLFTTAARLRIEQPAKIDGVGTYAPTSSFKFERDAHVVPLVSRANWIELTVKR
;
A
#
# COMPACT_ATOMS: atom_id res chain seq x y z
N SER A 1 -21.71 0.97 -16.23
CA SER A 1 -22.62 0.02 -15.52
C SER A 1 -23.54 0.78 -14.55
N ASN A 2 -24.57 0.16 -13.94
CA ASN A 2 -25.40 0.83 -12.91
C ASN A 2 -24.55 1.33 -11.72
N LEU A 3 -23.52 0.56 -11.33
CA LEU A 3 -22.59 0.95 -10.28
C LEU A 3 -21.80 2.21 -10.65
N GLU A 4 -21.21 2.24 -11.84
CA GLU A 4 -20.42 3.38 -12.31
C GLU A 4 -21.23 4.68 -12.35
N ALA A 5 -22.48 4.62 -12.82
CA ALA A 5 -23.37 5.79 -12.82
C ALA A 5 -23.67 6.28 -11.39
N LYS A 6 -23.90 5.37 -10.44
CA LYS A 6 -24.09 5.73 -9.02
C LYS A 6 -22.84 6.33 -8.40
N MET A 7 -21.66 5.81 -8.73
CA MET A 7 -20.40 6.34 -8.21
C MET A 7 -20.06 7.70 -8.82
N ARG A 8 -20.38 7.91 -10.11
CA ARG A 8 -20.26 9.22 -10.75
C ARG A 8 -21.13 10.26 -10.06
N ALA A 9 -22.39 9.94 -9.75
CA ALA A 9 -23.27 10.85 -9.03
C ALA A 9 -22.74 11.24 -7.63
N ARG A 10 -22.02 10.33 -6.93
CA ARG A 10 -21.34 10.65 -5.67
C ARG A 10 -20.12 11.55 -5.89
N ALA A 11 -19.28 11.22 -6.87
CA ALA A 11 -18.10 12.02 -7.20
C ALA A 11 -18.46 13.45 -7.65
N ASP A 12 -19.53 13.61 -8.44
CA ASP A 12 -20.05 14.92 -8.87
C ASP A 12 -20.45 15.79 -7.67
N ARG A 13 -21.00 15.16 -6.61
CA ARG A 13 -21.34 15.84 -5.35
C ARG A 13 -20.08 16.22 -4.56
N TRP A 14 -19.15 15.28 -4.39
CA TRP A 14 -17.90 15.53 -3.64
C TRP A 14 -17.05 16.62 -4.28
N LYS A 15 -17.03 16.68 -5.62
CA LYS A 15 -16.33 17.75 -6.35
C LYS A 15 -16.80 19.14 -5.92
N GLN A 16 -18.08 19.32 -5.63
CA GLN A 16 -18.67 20.62 -5.26
C GLN A 16 -18.45 20.99 -3.78
N GLN A 17 -18.06 20.02 -2.94
CA GLN A 17 -17.86 20.25 -1.50
C GLN A 17 -16.39 20.60 -1.22
N PRO A 18 -16.08 21.60 -0.38
CA PRO A 18 -14.69 21.91 -0.03
C PRO A 18 -13.95 20.69 0.57
N TYR A 19 -14.56 20.05 1.57
CA TYR A 19 -14.02 18.89 2.29
C TYR A 19 -15.11 17.82 2.47
N PRO A 20 -15.27 16.88 1.51
CA PRO A 20 -16.33 15.86 1.52
C PRO A 20 -16.03 14.67 2.46
N PHE A 21 -15.42 14.92 3.62
CA PHE A 21 -14.92 13.87 4.53
C PHE A 21 -15.68 13.80 5.85
N GLY A 22 -16.61 14.72 6.08
CA GLY A 22 -17.35 14.78 7.34
C GLY A 22 -18.25 13.57 7.55
N SER A 23 -18.29 13.09 8.80
CA SER A 23 -19.11 11.96 9.24
C SER A 23 -20.03 12.39 10.40
N GLU A 24 -20.09 11.62 11.49
CA GLU A 24 -20.94 11.86 12.67
C GLU A 24 -20.60 13.16 13.41
N MET A 25 -19.32 13.57 13.40
CA MET A 25 -18.83 14.79 14.06
C MET A 25 -18.16 15.75 13.06
N PRO A 26 -18.24 17.08 13.26
CA PRO A 26 -17.66 18.06 12.33
C PRO A 26 -16.14 17.99 12.16
N TRP A 27 -15.42 17.39 13.11
CA TRP A 27 -13.97 17.18 13.09
C TRP A 27 -13.58 15.73 12.76
N ASP A 28 -14.56 14.86 12.51
CA ASP A 28 -14.31 13.50 12.06
C ASP A 28 -14.13 13.48 10.54
N SER A 29 -13.20 12.65 10.08
CA SER A 29 -12.87 12.50 8.66
C SER A 29 -12.95 11.03 8.29
N THR A 30 -13.85 10.64 7.41
CA THR A 30 -14.03 9.26 6.95
C THR A 30 -14.17 9.21 5.42
N GLY A 31 -13.91 8.03 4.83
CA GLY A 31 -14.11 7.78 3.40
C GLY A 31 -13.15 8.52 2.46
N GLN A 32 -12.00 8.98 2.95
CA GLN A 32 -11.02 9.70 2.11
C GLN A 32 -10.44 8.83 1.01
N GLU A 33 -10.24 7.53 1.26
CA GLU A 33 -9.84 6.55 0.25
C GLU A 33 -10.87 6.43 -0.87
N GLU A 34 -12.16 6.47 -0.54
CA GLU A 34 -13.24 6.40 -1.52
C GLU A 34 -13.37 7.69 -2.32
N VAL A 35 -13.34 8.85 -1.64
CA VAL A 35 -13.37 10.16 -2.31
C VAL A 35 -12.21 10.27 -3.28
N TYR A 36 -10.98 9.96 -2.83
CA TYR A 36 -9.80 9.99 -3.68
C TYR A 36 -9.97 9.06 -4.89
N ALA A 37 -10.30 7.78 -4.67
CA ALA A 37 -10.37 6.79 -5.74
C ALA A 37 -11.37 7.17 -6.83
N TRP A 38 -12.58 7.58 -6.47
CA TRP A 38 -13.61 7.91 -7.46
C TRP A 38 -13.39 9.27 -8.11
N THR A 39 -12.93 10.27 -7.37
CA THR A 39 -12.64 11.58 -7.96
C THR A 39 -11.50 11.47 -8.96
N LYS A 40 -10.45 10.72 -8.63
CA LYS A 40 -9.38 10.39 -9.57
C LYS A 40 -9.89 9.59 -10.78
N TYR A 41 -10.67 8.54 -10.56
CA TYR A 41 -11.26 7.71 -11.63
C TYR A 41 -12.09 8.52 -12.64
N PHE A 42 -12.85 9.52 -12.17
CA PHE A 42 -13.68 10.37 -13.03
C PHE A 42 -12.99 11.64 -13.54
N GLY A 43 -11.69 11.82 -13.27
CA GLY A 43 -10.89 12.95 -13.77
C GLY A 43 -11.03 14.26 -12.98
N TYR A 44 -11.50 14.19 -11.74
CA TYR A 44 -11.58 15.32 -10.82
C TYR A 44 -10.29 15.42 -9.99
N GLN A 45 -9.18 15.70 -10.68
CA GLN A 45 -7.84 15.70 -10.11
C GLN A 45 -7.69 16.72 -8.97
N ASP A 46 -8.32 17.89 -9.11
CA ASP A 46 -8.39 18.93 -8.08
C ASP A 46 -8.94 18.40 -6.75
N LYS A 47 -9.98 17.55 -6.81
CA LYS A 47 -10.58 16.95 -5.61
C LYS A 47 -9.72 15.82 -5.04
N ALA A 48 -9.07 15.04 -5.89
CA ALA A 48 -8.12 14.02 -5.45
C ALA A 48 -6.93 14.67 -4.71
N GLU A 49 -6.37 15.76 -5.23
CA GLU A 49 -5.31 16.55 -4.58
C GLU A 49 -5.74 17.15 -3.25
N VAL A 50 -6.96 17.72 -3.16
CA VAL A 50 -7.51 18.19 -1.87
C VAL A 50 -7.58 17.06 -0.86
N THR A 51 -7.94 15.86 -1.30
CA THR A 51 -8.02 14.68 -0.42
C THR A 51 -6.64 14.28 0.10
N LEU A 52 -5.63 14.21 -0.76
CA LEU A 52 -4.24 13.94 -0.36
C LEU A 52 -3.71 14.98 0.62
N ASN A 53 -3.90 16.27 0.31
CA ASN A 53 -3.45 17.37 1.16
C ASN A 53 -4.15 17.36 2.54
N ALA A 54 -5.44 17.00 2.58
CA ALA A 54 -6.17 16.83 3.84
C ALA A 54 -5.57 15.70 4.68
N ILE A 55 -5.30 14.54 4.08
CA ILE A 55 -4.65 13.40 4.76
C ILE A 55 -3.29 13.82 5.32
N LEU A 56 -2.42 14.39 4.49
CA LEU A 56 -1.08 14.83 4.89
C LEU A 56 -1.09 15.93 5.97
N GLY A 57 -2.20 16.65 6.10
CA GLY A 57 -2.40 17.64 7.17
C GLY A 57 -2.45 17.01 8.58
N TYR A 58 -2.80 15.72 8.69
CA TYR A 58 -2.95 15.07 9.99
C TYR A 58 -2.29 13.68 10.11
N ASP A 59 -1.74 13.13 9.02
CA ASP A 59 -0.92 11.90 9.00
C ASP A 59 0.57 12.27 8.92
N PRO A 60 1.35 12.10 10.01
CA PRO A 60 2.69 12.69 10.07
C PRO A 60 3.81 11.69 9.75
N ALA A 61 4.92 12.17 9.16
CA ALA A 61 6.14 11.39 8.97
C ALA A 61 7.11 11.50 10.16
N ILE A 62 6.71 11.02 11.34
CA ILE A 62 7.52 11.08 12.58
C ILE A 62 8.29 9.77 12.77
N PRO A 63 9.61 9.76 13.01
CA PRO A 63 10.41 8.54 13.21
C PRO A 63 10.16 7.90 14.58
N HIS A 64 8.92 7.50 14.84
CA HIS A 64 8.48 6.83 16.05
C HIS A 64 7.41 5.80 15.66
N TRP A 65 7.51 4.59 16.23
CA TRP A 65 6.65 3.46 15.86
C TRP A 65 5.16 3.81 15.93
N GLY A 66 4.74 4.55 16.96
CA GLY A 66 3.36 4.91 17.22
C GLY A 66 2.85 6.13 16.45
N TYR A 67 3.75 6.92 15.85
CA TYR A 67 3.39 8.20 15.23
C TYR A 67 3.62 8.25 13.72
N ASN A 68 4.52 7.44 13.15
CA ASN A 68 4.76 7.46 11.70
C ASN A 68 3.53 6.98 10.93
N GLY A 69 2.95 7.84 10.09
CA GLY A 69 1.73 7.54 9.33
C GLY A 69 0.49 7.29 10.20
N SER A 70 0.57 7.59 11.50
CA SER A 70 -0.51 7.38 12.46
C SER A 70 -1.40 8.61 12.50
N ALA A 71 -2.58 8.49 11.89
CA ALA A 71 -3.58 9.53 11.79
C ALA A 71 -3.89 10.15 13.16
N ARG A 72 -3.91 11.48 13.25
CA ARG A 72 -4.31 12.17 14.49
C ARG A 72 -5.81 12.00 14.74
N ARG A 73 -6.18 10.96 15.51
CA ARG A 73 -7.56 10.62 15.92
C ARG A 73 -7.66 10.64 17.45
N TYR A 74 -8.80 11.08 18.01
CA TYR A 74 -8.91 11.33 19.45
C TYR A 74 -10.15 10.77 20.16
N TRP A 75 -11.19 10.39 19.42
CA TRP A 75 -12.54 10.31 19.98
C TRP A 75 -13.17 8.91 19.95
N ASP A 76 -12.71 8.02 19.06
CA ASP A 76 -13.38 6.72 18.85
C ASP A 76 -13.30 5.80 20.08
N PHE A 77 -12.31 5.97 20.95
CA PHE A 77 -12.28 5.29 22.26
C PHE A 77 -13.54 5.53 23.12
N ILE A 78 -14.26 6.64 22.92
CA ILE A 78 -15.51 6.92 23.65
C ILE A 78 -16.64 5.97 23.22
N PHE A 79 -16.57 5.39 22.01
CA PHE A 79 -17.64 4.66 21.34
C PHE A 79 -17.29 3.20 21.01
N ALA A 80 -16.06 2.93 20.59
CA ALA A 80 -15.63 1.65 20.03
C ALA A 80 -14.68 0.86 20.95
N ALA A 81 -14.33 1.38 22.13
CA ALA A 81 -13.30 0.83 23.00
C ALA A 81 -13.79 0.51 24.42
N LYS A 82 -13.02 -0.29 25.16
CA LYS A 82 -13.34 -0.64 26.54
C LYS A 82 -13.07 0.53 27.48
N ASP A 83 -11.87 1.09 27.37
CA ASP A 83 -11.36 2.09 28.28
C ASP A 83 -11.63 3.49 27.68
N ARG A 84 -12.82 4.01 27.96
CA ARG A 84 -13.33 5.25 27.33
C ARG A 84 -12.52 6.48 27.73
N ARG A 85 -11.80 7.07 26.77
CA ARG A 85 -10.95 8.26 26.96
C ARG A 85 -11.01 9.18 25.74
N LEU A 86 -10.88 10.49 25.95
CA LEU A 86 -10.59 11.44 24.87
C LEU A 86 -9.06 11.59 24.80
N GLU A 87 -8.45 10.83 23.91
CA GLU A 87 -7.01 10.55 23.92
C GLU A 87 -6.57 10.25 22.50
N ARG A 88 -5.32 10.60 22.15
CA ARG A 88 -4.81 10.22 20.83
C ARG A 88 -4.75 8.70 20.69
N GLN A 89 -5.36 8.21 19.63
CA GLN A 89 -5.42 6.79 19.28
C GLN A 89 -4.26 6.50 18.33
N LEU A 90 -3.27 5.71 18.74
CA LEU A 90 -2.18 5.35 17.83
C LEU A 90 -2.67 4.20 16.94
N HIS A 91 -2.46 4.36 15.63
CA HIS A 91 -2.77 3.35 14.61
C HIS A 91 -4.24 2.97 14.48
N HIS A 92 -5.15 3.84 14.90
CA HIS A 92 -6.59 3.76 14.59
C HIS A 92 -6.85 3.59 13.08
N TYR A 93 -8.00 3.02 12.72
CA TYR A 93 -8.33 2.59 11.35
C TYR A 93 -8.13 3.64 10.27
N GLY A 94 -8.29 4.93 10.60
CA GLY A 94 -8.06 6.02 9.68
C GLY A 94 -6.64 5.99 9.09
N SER A 95 -5.65 5.53 9.84
CA SER A 95 -4.24 5.48 9.43
C SER A 95 -4.01 4.58 8.21
N ALA A 96 -4.52 3.35 8.25
CA ALA A 96 -4.34 2.40 7.15
C ALA A 96 -5.28 2.68 5.97
N LEU A 97 -6.47 3.26 6.19
CA LEU A 97 -7.33 3.70 5.09
C LEU A 97 -6.72 4.89 4.35
N ASN A 98 -6.17 5.86 5.06
CA ASN A 98 -5.46 7.00 4.49
C ASN A 98 -4.20 6.60 3.72
N ALA A 99 -3.57 5.48 4.08
CA ALA A 99 -2.41 4.98 3.34
C ALA A 99 -2.75 4.61 1.89
N ILE A 100 -3.98 4.18 1.60
CA ILE A 100 -4.44 3.77 0.26
C ILE A 100 -4.23 4.89 -0.78
N PRO A 101 -4.79 6.09 -0.60
CA PRO A 101 -4.57 7.18 -1.55
C PRO A 101 -3.10 7.62 -1.61
N LEU A 102 -2.39 7.68 -0.47
CA LEU A 102 -0.98 8.11 -0.45
C LEU A 102 -0.07 7.16 -1.23
N LEU A 103 -0.22 5.84 -1.03
CA LEU A 103 0.56 4.83 -1.74
C LEU A 103 0.12 4.69 -3.19
N SER A 104 -1.17 4.90 -3.49
CA SER A 104 -1.64 4.98 -4.87
C SER A 104 -1.04 6.15 -5.62
N GLU A 105 -0.99 7.33 -5.00
CA GLU A 105 -0.39 8.52 -5.60
C GLU A 105 1.12 8.33 -5.77
N TYR A 106 1.81 7.79 -4.76
CA TYR A 106 3.24 7.48 -4.85
C TYR A 106 3.57 6.55 -6.03
N ARG A 107 2.72 5.56 -6.33
CA ARG A 107 2.95 4.65 -7.48
C ARG A 107 2.86 5.36 -8.83
N GLU A 108 2.19 6.50 -8.92
CA GLU A 108 2.12 7.34 -10.12
C GLU A 108 3.22 8.43 -10.13
N TYR A 109 3.62 8.90 -8.95
CA TYR A 109 4.63 9.93 -8.74
C TYR A 109 5.76 9.47 -7.80
N PRO A 110 6.60 8.51 -8.23
CA PRO A 110 7.58 7.83 -7.38
C PRO A 110 8.74 8.71 -6.87
N ASP A 111 8.86 9.94 -7.37
CA ASP A 111 9.85 10.90 -6.88
C ASP A 111 9.43 11.55 -5.55
N ASP A 112 8.13 11.47 -5.19
CA ASP A 112 7.64 11.96 -3.90
C ASP A 112 7.86 10.93 -2.79
N PHE A 113 9.09 10.88 -2.31
CA PHE A 113 9.48 10.00 -1.20
C PHE A 113 8.69 10.27 0.10
N TYR A 114 8.07 11.45 0.26
CA TYR A 114 7.30 11.78 1.45
C TYR A 114 5.99 10.97 1.49
N LEU A 115 5.30 10.84 0.36
CA LEU A 115 4.09 10.00 0.25
C LEU A 115 4.36 8.55 0.66
N LEU A 116 5.46 7.97 0.19
CA LEU A 116 5.86 6.61 0.58
C LEU A 116 6.09 6.49 2.08
N ARG A 117 6.80 7.46 2.69
CA ARG A 117 7.10 7.42 4.13
C ARG A 117 5.85 7.47 5.00
N VAL A 118 4.91 8.35 4.66
CA VAL A 118 3.65 8.50 5.41
C VAL A 118 2.75 7.31 5.16
N GLY A 119 2.47 6.99 3.89
CA GLY A 119 1.57 5.90 3.51
C GLY A 119 2.05 4.55 4.03
N TYR A 120 3.32 4.20 3.85
CA TYR A 120 3.83 2.93 4.36
C TYR A 120 3.83 2.86 5.89
N GLY A 121 4.02 4.00 6.58
CA GLY A 121 3.85 4.11 8.03
C GLY A 121 2.43 3.77 8.48
N GLY A 122 1.42 4.35 7.82
CA GLY A 122 0.01 4.12 8.11
C GLY A 122 -0.40 2.66 7.86
N THR A 123 0.07 2.07 6.76
CA THR A 123 -0.13 0.63 6.48
C THR A 123 0.45 -0.23 7.59
N MET A 124 1.74 -0.06 7.93
CA MET A 124 2.41 -0.92 8.92
C MET A 124 1.84 -0.76 10.34
N GLY A 125 1.33 0.42 10.67
CA GLY A 125 0.69 0.71 11.95
C GLY A 125 -0.42 -0.26 12.31
N ALA A 126 -1.25 -0.66 11.34
CA ALA A 126 -2.36 -1.57 11.58
C ALA A 126 -1.95 -2.87 12.30
N LEU A 127 -0.78 -3.43 11.95
CA LEU A 127 -0.31 -4.68 12.56
C LEU A 127 0.05 -4.54 14.03
N THR A 128 0.34 -3.34 14.53
CA THR A 128 0.74 -3.16 15.94
C THR A 128 -0.42 -3.35 16.90
N ASP A 129 -1.66 -3.24 16.41
CA ASP A 129 -2.88 -3.46 17.20
C ASP A 129 -3.35 -4.91 17.17
N ILE A 130 -2.59 -5.83 16.54
CA ILE A 130 -2.81 -7.28 16.63
C ILE A 130 -1.80 -7.86 17.61
N ASP A 131 -2.28 -8.51 18.68
CA ASP A 131 -1.42 -9.18 19.64
C ASP A 131 -0.82 -10.49 19.10
N GLN A 132 0.11 -11.08 19.85
CA GLN A 132 0.77 -12.33 19.45
C GLN A 132 -0.16 -13.55 19.38
N LYS A 133 -1.37 -13.47 19.93
CA LYS A 133 -2.40 -14.51 19.85
C LYS A 133 -3.38 -14.26 18.70
N GLY A 134 -3.22 -13.15 17.97
CA GLY A 134 -4.07 -12.75 16.85
C GLY A 134 -5.31 -11.94 17.25
N PHE A 135 -5.39 -11.46 18.50
CA PHE A 135 -6.49 -10.61 18.93
C PHE A 135 -6.21 -9.14 18.56
N ALA A 136 -7.17 -8.50 17.92
CA ALA A 136 -7.06 -7.11 17.48
C ALA A 136 -7.57 -6.12 18.54
N SER A 137 -7.06 -4.90 18.49
CA SER A 137 -7.42 -3.78 19.37
C SER A 137 -7.95 -2.62 18.52
N ALA A 138 -8.89 -1.82 19.04
CA ALA A 138 -9.42 -0.66 18.32
C ALA A 138 -8.33 0.35 17.97
N ALA A 139 -7.43 0.59 18.93
CA ALA A 139 -6.18 1.33 18.80
C ALA A 139 -5.32 1.17 20.07
N PHE A 140 -4.12 1.76 20.07
CA PHE A 140 -3.25 1.86 21.24
C PHE A 140 -3.43 3.19 21.99
N HIS A 141 -3.58 3.12 23.32
CA HIS A 141 -3.67 4.28 24.22
C HIS A 141 -2.32 5.00 24.35
N SER A 142 -2.24 6.26 23.92
CA SER A 142 -0.99 7.03 23.83
C SER A 142 -0.57 7.79 25.09
N PHE A 143 -1.45 7.98 26.06
CA PHE A 143 -1.16 8.74 27.27
C PHE A 143 -0.21 7.97 28.17
N PRO A 144 0.78 8.67 28.78
CA PRO A 144 1.81 8.04 29.60
C PRO A 144 1.30 7.20 30.79
N ASP A 145 0.09 7.47 31.28
CA ASP A 145 -0.52 6.73 32.40
C ASP A 145 -1.09 5.37 31.98
N MET A 146 -1.23 5.10 30.67
CA MET A 146 -1.91 3.91 30.16
C MET A 146 -1.07 3.04 29.23
N LEU A 147 -0.52 3.61 28.16
CA LEU A 147 0.42 2.96 27.22
C LEU A 147 0.16 1.46 26.96
N LYS A 148 -1.07 1.12 26.56
CA LYS A 148 -1.49 -0.25 26.24
C LYS A 148 -2.51 -0.27 25.11
N SER A 149 -2.62 -1.39 24.42
CA SER A 149 -3.70 -1.62 23.46
C SER A 149 -5.06 -1.71 24.17
N ASP A 150 -6.12 -1.18 23.56
CA ASP A 150 -7.47 -1.37 24.09
C ASP A 150 -7.88 -2.86 24.01
N PRO A 151 -8.51 -3.43 25.04
CA PRO A 151 -8.87 -4.85 25.04
C PRO A 151 -10.07 -5.20 24.14
N LEU A 152 -10.73 -4.24 23.49
CA LEU A 152 -11.72 -4.51 22.45
C LEU A 152 -11.14 -4.26 21.07
N SER A 153 -11.50 -5.10 20.11
CA SER A 153 -11.17 -4.88 18.71
C SER A 153 -11.92 -3.70 18.09
N GLY A 154 -13.06 -3.29 18.67
CA GLY A 154 -13.83 -2.14 18.21
C GLY A 154 -14.07 -2.10 16.71
N ASP A 155 -13.66 -1.00 16.10
CA ASP A 155 -13.70 -0.65 14.68
C ASP A 155 -12.38 -0.98 13.95
N TYR A 156 -11.60 -1.94 14.43
CA TYR A 156 -10.32 -2.33 13.82
C TYR A 156 -10.45 -2.95 12.42
N GLY A 157 -11.61 -3.51 12.06
CA GLY A 157 -11.81 -4.20 10.77
C GLY A 157 -11.35 -3.39 9.54
N PRO A 158 -11.81 -2.14 9.36
CA PRO A 158 -11.32 -1.23 8.33
C PRO A 158 -9.80 -0.98 8.36
N ASN A 159 -9.17 -1.00 9.53
CA ASN A 159 -7.71 -0.86 9.66
C ASN A 159 -7.00 -2.03 8.97
N PHE A 160 -7.46 -3.24 9.28
CA PHE A 160 -6.94 -4.45 8.67
C PHE A 160 -7.24 -4.51 7.17
N PHE A 161 -8.39 -3.98 6.72
CA PHE A 161 -8.69 -3.83 5.30
C PHE A 161 -7.65 -2.95 4.60
N GLY A 162 -7.36 -1.75 5.13
CA GLY A 162 -6.33 -0.87 4.57
C GLY A 162 -4.98 -1.57 4.50
N TYR A 163 -4.59 -2.27 5.56
CA TYR A 163 -3.38 -3.11 5.57
C TYR A 163 -3.37 -4.16 4.45
N ALA A 164 -4.39 -5.02 4.40
CA ALA A 164 -4.47 -6.10 3.43
C ALA A 164 -4.56 -5.59 1.98
N TRP A 165 -5.17 -4.42 1.79
CA TRP A 165 -5.31 -3.78 0.49
C TRP A 165 -3.97 -3.25 -0.03
N ASP A 166 -3.18 -2.58 0.80
CA ASP A 166 -1.94 -1.90 0.38
C ASP A 166 -0.63 -2.66 0.59
N THR A 167 -0.64 -3.72 1.39
CA THR A 167 0.58 -4.46 1.72
C THR A 167 1.33 -4.89 0.45
N ALA A 168 2.59 -4.48 0.38
CA ALA A 168 3.49 -4.69 -0.75
C ALA A 168 4.93 -4.34 -0.37
N THR A 169 5.88 -4.85 -1.15
CA THR A 169 7.28 -4.40 -1.08
C THR A 169 7.50 -3.19 -1.99
N TYR A 170 8.06 -2.09 -1.50
CA TYR A 170 8.45 -0.93 -2.34
C TYR A 170 9.97 -0.82 -2.40
N VAL A 171 10.51 -0.69 -3.61
CA VAL A 171 11.95 -0.55 -3.85
C VAL A 171 12.22 0.81 -4.47
N VAL A 172 13.12 1.57 -3.85
CA VAL A 172 13.43 2.96 -4.21
C VAL A 172 14.92 3.12 -4.38
N LYS A 173 15.34 3.99 -5.31
CA LYS A 173 16.72 4.45 -5.43
C LYS A 173 16.80 5.91 -4.97
N HIS A 174 16.96 6.11 -3.67
CA HIS A 174 17.02 7.43 -3.05
C HIS A 174 18.34 8.16 -3.41
N PRO A 175 18.33 9.47 -3.72
CA PRO A 175 19.53 10.21 -4.13
C PRO A 175 20.63 10.22 -3.05
N GLN A 176 20.26 10.24 -1.77
CA GLN A 176 21.22 10.24 -0.66
C GLN A 176 21.54 8.84 -0.10
N PHE A 177 20.57 7.92 -0.12
CA PHE A 177 20.68 6.64 0.61
C PHE A 177 20.89 5.45 -0.32
N GLY A 178 20.85 5.67 -1.64
CA GLY A 178 20.94 4.59 -2.61
C GLY A 178 19.69 3.71 -2.58
N TRP A 179 19.88 2.40 -2.74
CA TRP A 179 18.78 1.45 -2.80
C TRP A 179 18.16 1.22 -1.42
N LEU A 180 16.85 1.42 -1.32
CA LEU A 180 16.03 1.20 -0.13
C LEU A 180 14.91 0.21 -0.46
N ALA A 181 14.48 -0.53 0.54
CA ALA A 181 13.28 -1.36 0.48
C ALA A 181 12.38 -1.09 1.69
N PHE A 182 11.08 -0.96 1.43
CA PHE A 182 10.01 -0.97 2.43
C PHE A 182 9.28 -2.30 2.26
N GLY A 183 9.03 -3.03 3.36
CA GLY A 183 8.42 -4.36 3.28
C GLY A 183 9.34 -5.45 2.76
N GLY A 184 10.66 -5.23 2.77
CA GLY A 184 11.62 -6.20 2.30
C GLY A 184 13.05 -5.78 2.60
N ASN A 185 13.99 -6.66 2.25
CA ASN A 185 15.42 -6.38 2.29
C ASN A 185 15.95 -6.10 0.88
N VAL A 186 16.95 -5.22 0.78
CA VAL A 186 17.68 -4.94 -0.47
C VAL A 186 19.18 -5.11 -0.27
N ARG A 187 19.84 -5.75 -1.23
CA ARG A 187 21.30 -5.92 -1.26
C ARG A 187 21.84 -5.73 -2.66
N ALA A 188 22.88 -4.91 -2.81
CA ALA A 188 23.64 -4.82 -4.05
C ALA A 188 24.74 -5.90 -4.06
N ASP A 189 24.82 -6.67 -5.15
CA ASP A 189 25.77 -7.77 -5.33
C ASP A 189 26.14 -7.93 -6.80
N GLY A 190 27.43 -7.78 -7.14
CA GLY A 190 27.92 -8.02 -8.51
C GLY A 190 27.28 -7.16 -9.61
N GLY A 191 26.74 -5.98 -9.27
CA GLY A 191 26.01 -5.12 -10.21
C GLY A 191 24.51 -5.45 -10.36
N THR A 192 24.01 -6.41 -9.58
CA THR A 192 22.60 -6.76 -9.46
C THR A 192 22.07 -6.28 -8.10
N ILE A 193 20.83 -5.80 -8.07
CA ILE A 193 20.10 -5.46 -6.86
C ILE A 193 19.18 -6.62 -6.54
N LYS A 194 19.46 -7.31 -5.42
CA LYS A 194 18.66 -8.42 -4.91
C LYS A 194 17.67 -7.89 -3.89
N ILE A 195 16.40 -8.23 -4.08
CA ILE A 195 15.30 -7.84 -3.20
C ILE A 195 14.65 -9.11 -2.65
N THR A 196 14.41 -9.12 -1.34
CA THR A 196 13.67 -10.18 -0.65
C THR A 196 12.42 -9.57 -0.02
N PRO A 197 11.22 -9.78 -0.61
CA PRO A 197 9.96 -9.38 0.00
C PRO A 197 9.77 -10.05 1.37
N LEU A 198 9.45 -9.23 2.39
CA LEU A 198 9.20 -9.65 3.77
C LEU A 198 7.87 -9.09 4.31
N ASP A 199 7.11 -8.35 3.49
CA ASP A 199 5.73 -8.00 3.79
C ASP A 199 4.88 -9.27 3.99
N SER A 200 3.75 -9.16 4.70
CA SER A 200 3.01 -10.36 5.09
C SER A 200 2.42 -11.14 3.91
N ALA A 201 2.18 -10.48 2.77
CA ALA A 201 1.55 -11.11 1.62
C ALA A 201 2.57 -11.72 0.66
N ARG A 202 3.66 -10.99 0.38
CA ARG A 202 4.67 -11.27 -0.65
C ARG A 202 4.06 -11.44 -2.04
N THR A 203 2.94 -10.77 -2.31
CA THR A 203 2.21 -10.87 -3.59
C THR A 203 2.37 -9.64 -4.46
N ARG A 204 2.96 -8.55 -3.94
CA ARG A 204 3.06 -7.27 -4.63
C ARG A 204 4.42 -6.64 -4.44
N ILE A 205 5.00 -6.10 -5.51
CA ILE A 205 6.24 -5.35 -5.46
C ILE A 205 6.21 -4.16 -6.43
N TYR A 206 6.64 -2.99 -5.95
CA TYR A 206 6.81 -1.78 -6.75
C TYR A 206 8.30 -1.45 -6.90
N LEU A 207 8.80 -1.42 -8.14
CA LEU A 207 10.15 -0.96 -8.45
C LEU A 207 10.07 0.49 -8.96
N ALA A 208 10.17 1.44 -8.02
CA ALA A 208 9.94 2.87 -8.29
C ALA A 208 10.80 3.44 -9.43
N PRO A 209 12.10 3.11 -9.57
CA PRO A 209 12.92 3.63 -10.68
C PRO A 209 12.50 3.19 -12.08
N TYR A 210 11.57 2.23 -12.20
CA TYR A 210 11.04 1.74 -13.46
C TYR A 210 9.52 1.95 -13.59
N GLY A 211 8.92 2.59 -12.58
CA GLY A 211 7.46 2.69 -12.44
C GLY A 211 6.77 1.32 -12.38
N LEU A 212 7.50 0.23 -12.13
CA LEU A 212 7.03 -1.14 -12.38
C LEU A 212 6.29 -1.70 -11.18
N TRP A 213 4.98 -1.87 -11.32
CA TRP A 213 4.09 -2.48 -10.34
C TRP A 213 3.76 -3.91 -10.73
N LEU A 214 4.15 -4.86 -9.89
CA LEU A 214 3.98 -6.29 -10.13
C LEU A 214 3.06 -6.88 -9.08
N THR A 215 1.99 -7.53 -9.51
CA THR A 215 1.01 -8.17 -8.62
C THR A 215 0.83 -9.63 -8.99
N LEU A 216 0.79 -10.50 -7.99
CA LEU A 216 0.43 -11.91 -8.11
C LEU A 216 -0.99 -12.12 -7.58
N ASP A 217 -1.95 -12.35 -8.47
CA ASP A 217 -3.31 -12.76 -8.09
C ASP A 217 -3.31 -14.17 -7.45
N SER A 218 -2.28 -14.96 -7.75
CA SER A 218 -1.94 -16.22 -7.10
C SER A 218 -0.42 -16.41 -7.11
N GLY A 219 0.12 -17.07 -6.08
CA GLY A 219 1.56 -17.26 -5.90
C GLY A 219 2.18 -16.24 -4.94
N LYS A 220 3.50 -16.32 -4.77
CA LYS A 220 4.28 -15.39 -3.93
C LYS A 220 5.61 -15.08 -4.62
N PHE A 221 6.16 -13.91 -4.37
CA PHE A 221 7.54 -13.58 -4.67
C PHE A 221 8.44 -14.08 -3.53
N ASP A 222 9.41 -14.93 -3.85
CA ASP A 222 10.47 -15.32 -2.92
C ASP A 222 11.67 -14.37 -3.06
N ALA A 223 11.95 -13.89 -4.28
CA ALA A 223 13.02 -12.94 -4.55
C ALA A 223 12.75 -12.15 -5.84
N VAL A 224 13.34 -10.96 -5.94
CA VAL A 224 13.42 -10.19 -7.19
C VAL A 224 14.85 -9.75 -7.40
N GLU A 225 15.35 -9.88 -8.62
CA GLU A 225 16.67 -9.41 -9.01
C GLU A 225 16.53 -8.36 -10.10
N LEU A 226 17.15 -7.21 -9.90
CA LEU A 226 17.19 -6.11 -10.85
C LEU A 226 18.63 -5.92 -11.34
N ASN A 227 18.83 -5.85 -12.65
CA ASN A 227 20.08 -5.40 -13.24
C ASN A 227 19.93 -3.93 -13.68
N PRO A 228 20.49 -2.95 -12.95
CA PRO A 228 20.31 -1.54 -13.29
C PRO A 228 20.97 -1.11 -14.61
N LYS A 229 21.95 -1.89 -15.12
CA LYS A 229 22.63 -1.58 -16.38
C LYS A 229 21.77 -1.93 -17.60
N THR A 230 21.06 -3.06 -17.53
CA THR A 230 20.24 -3.55 -18.66
C THR A 230 18.76 -3.28 -18.47
N GLY A 231 18.34 -2.93 -17.25
CA GLY A 231 16.92 -2.87 -16.87
C GLY A 231 16.26 -4.24 -16.73
N ALA A 232 16.97 -5.36 -16.86
CA ALA A 232 16.37 -6.67 -16.72
C ALA A 232 15.89 -6.92 -15.27
N VAL A 233 14.67 -7.43 -15.12
CA VAL A 233 14.07 -7.78 -13.83
C VAL A 233 13.75 -9.27 -13.82
N ARG A 234 14.37 -10.02 -12.91
CA ARG A 234 14.10 -11.45 -12.72
C ARG A 234 13.24 -11.65 -11.48
N LEU A 235 12.17 -12.43 -11.62
CA LEU A 235 11.20 -12.69 -10.57
C LEU A 235 11.36 -14.15 -10.13
N GLY A 236 11.79 -14.35 -8.89
CA GLY A 236 11.81 -15.65 -8.21
C GLY A 236 10.47 -15.88 -7.55
N LEU A 237 9.69 -16.81 -8.10
CA LEU A 237 8.36 -17.15 -7.64
C LEU A 237 8.42 -18.34 -6.67
N GLY A 238 7.55 -18.33 -5.67
CA GLY A 238 7.43 -19.39 -4.68
C GLY A 238 7.04 -20.73 -5.29
N ALA A 239 7.50 -21.82 -4.65
CA ALA A 239 7.24 -23.18 -5.12
C ALA A 239 5.74 -23.52 -5.18
N ARG A 240 5.40 -24.46 -6.07
CA ARG A 240 4.06 -25.03 -6.19
C ARG A 240 3.61 -25.62 -4.86
N THR A 241 2.35 -25.36 -4.51
CA THR A 241 1.66 -26.02 -3.39
C THR A 241 0.47 -26.82 -3.90
N LEU A 242 -0.21 -27.54 -2.99
CA LEU A 242 -1.48 -28.21 -3.30
C LEU A 242 -2.59 -27.22 -3.69
N PHE A 243 -2.51 -25.96 -3.20
CA PHE A 243 -3.52 -24.92 -3.43
C PHE A 243 -3.10 -23.90 -4.50
N THR A 244 -1.83 -23.84 -4.85
CA THR A 244 -1.28 -22.87 -5.79
C THR A 244 -0.37 -23.56 -6.79
N THR A 245 -0.92 -23.88 -7.96
CA THR A 245 -0.23 -24.60 -9.04
C THR A 245 0.36 -23.69 -10.11
N ALA A 246 -0.12 -22.45 -10.19
CA ALA A 246 0.38 -21.42 -11.09
C ALA A 246 0.37 -20.06 -10.38
N ALA A 247 1.35 -19.23 -10.73
CA ALA A 247 1.34 -17.81 -10.41
C ALA A 247 0.57 -17.05 -11.50
N ARG A 248 -0.19 -16.02 -11.11
CA ARG A 248 -0.92 -15.14 -12.03
C ARG A 248 -0.35 -13.73 -11.92
N LEU A 249 0.57 -13.39 -12.81
CA LEU A 249 1.33 -12.14 -12.77
C LEU A 249 0.64 -11.05 -13.59
N ARG A 250 0.27 -9.96 -12.92
CA ARG A 250 -0.07 -8.66 -13.52
C ARG A 250 1.18 -7.77 -13.56
N ILE A 251 1.33 -7.04 -14.65
CA ILE A 251 2.43 -6.12 -14.89
C ILE A 251 1.82 -4.78 -15.27
N GLU A 252 2.05 -3.77 -14.43
CA GLU A 252 1.54 -2.43 -14.62
C GLU A 252 2.69 -1.42 -14.49
N GLN A 253 2.57 -0.29 -15.17
CA GLN A 253 3.51 0.83 -15.03
C GLN A 253 2.74 2.13 -14.77
N PRO A 254 2.22 2.33 -13.54
CA PRO A 254 1.43 3.51 -13.18
C PRO A 254 2.20 4.83 -13.37
N ALA A 255 3.49 4.85 -13.04
CA ALA A 255 4.36 5.97 -13.35
C ALA A 255 4.99 5.84 -14.74
N LYS A 256 5.03 6.94 -15.49
CA LYS A 256 5.82 7.06 -16.72
C LYS A 256 7.20 7.63 -16.36
N ILE A 257 8.20 6.76 -16.34
CA ILE A 257 9.58 7.16 -16.05
C ILE A 257 10.32 7.44 -17.36
N ASP A 258 10.94 8.61 -17.46
CA ASP A 258 11.72 9.01 -18.62
C ASP A 258 12.83 7.99 -18.93
N GLY A 259 12.90 7.58 -20.20
CA GLY A 259 13.89 6.59 -20.66
C GLY A 259 13.58 5.14 -20.28
N VAL A 260 12.48 4.87 -19.58
CA VAL A 260 12.03 3.50 -19.26
C VAL A 260 10.90 3.10 -20.19
N GLY A 261 11.12 2.06 -21.00
CA GLY A 261 10.08 1.52 -21.87
C GLY A 261 9.11 0.56 -21.17
N THR A 262 8.23 -0.05 -21.96
CA THR A 262 7.19 -0.96 -21.44
C THR A 262 7.76 -2.33 -21.13
N TYR A 263 7.63 -2.80 -19.89
CA TYR A 263 8.08 -4.12 -19.47
C TYR A 263 7.15 -5.24 -19.95
N ALA A 264 7.73 -6.38 -20.32
CA ALA A 264 7.01 -7.61 -20.59
C ALA A 264 7.85 -8.85 -20.27
N PRO A 265 7.21 -10.02 -20.07
CA PRO A 265 7.94 -11.27 -19.92
C PRO A 265 8.70 -11.63 -21.19
N THR A 266 9.93 -12.12 -21.04
CA THR A 266 10.73 -12.63 -22.16
C THR A 266 10.22 -13.97 -22.69
N SER A 267 9.62 -14.77 -21.81
CA SER A 267 8.95 -16.04 -22.15
C SER A 267 7.49 -15.83 -22.51
N SER A 268 6.99 -16.63 -23.44
CA SER A 268 5.56 -16.68 -23.76
C SER A 268 4.79 -17.42 -22.67
N PHE A 269 3.79 -16.76 -22.09
CA PHE A 269 2.87 -17.33 -21.11
C PHE A 269 1.44 -17.21 -21.60
N LYS A 270 0.58 -18.17 -21.19
CA LYS A 270 -0.86 -18.03 -21.38
C LYS A 270 -1.32 -16.75 -20.68
N PHE A 271 -2.10 -15.93 -21.38
CA PHE A 271 -2.66 -14.69 -20.82
C PHE A 271 -4.15 -14.90 -20.54
N GLU A 272 -4.56 -14.67 -19.29
CA GLU A 272 -5.95 -14.85 -18.85
C GLU A 272 -6.32 -13.80 -17.81
N ARG A 273 -7.48 -13.15 -17.97
CA ARG A 273 -8.03 -12.20 -16.99
C ARG A 273 -7.01 -11.11 -16.60
N ASP A 274 -6.32 -10.59 -17.61
CA ASP A 274 -5.30 -9.56 -17.51
C ASP A 274 -4.01 -9.96 -16.75
N ALA A 275 -3.76 -11.27 -16.63
CA ALA A 275 -2.57 -11.81 -15.98
C ALA A 275 -1.85 -12.87 -16.83
N HIS A 276 -0.52 -12.90 -16.75
CA HIS A 276 0.32 -13.97 -17.27
C HIS A 276 0.28 -15.19 -16.33
N VAL A 277 -0.13 -16.34 -16.84
CA VAL A 277 -0.20 -17.60 -16.10
C VAL A 277 1.15 -18.31 -16.18
N VAL A 278 1.89 -18.30 -15.08
CA VAL A 278 3.21 -18.90 -14.95
C VAL A 278 3.10 -20.21 -14.15
N PRO A 279 3.31 -21.39 -14.77
CA PRO A 279 3.28 -22.66 -14.05
C PRO A 279 4.33 -22.68 -12.94
N LEU A 280 3.93 -23.05 -11.72
CA LEU A 280 4.85 -23.22 -10.60
C LEU A 280 5.41 -24.65 -10.59
N VAL A 281 6.67 -24.79 -10.16
CA VAL A 281 7.37 -26.07 -10.05
C VAL A 281 7.71 -26.38 -8.59
N SER A 282 8.29 -27.55 -8.31
CA SER A 282 8.60 -28.00 -6.95
C SER A 282 9.68 -27.19 -6.22
N ARG A 283 10.35 -26.28 -6.92
CA ARG A 283 11.33 -25.33 -6.40
C ARG A 283 11.02 -23.93 -6.91
N ALA A 284 11.67 -22.91 -6.35
CA ALA A 284 11.52 -21.54 -6.85
C ALA A 284 11.81 -21.48 -8.37
N ASN A 285 10.84 -21.00 -9.14
CA ASN A 285 10.97 -20.77 -10.58
C ASN A 285 11.26 -19.31 -10.86
N TRP A 286 12.11 -19.06 -11.84
CA TRP A 286 12.52 -17.72 -12.23
C TRP A 286 11.96 -17.37 -13.60
N ILE A 287 11.39 -16.17 -13.71
CA ILE A 287 11.02 -15.57 -14.99
C ILE A 287 11.73 -14.23 -15.14
N GLU A 288 11.89 -13.75 -16.37
CA GLU A 288 12.55 -12.48 -16.65
C GLU A 288 11.59 -11.54 -17.37
N LEU A 289 11.62 -10.27 -16.96
CA LEU A 289 10.96 -9.15 -17.60
C LEU A 289 12.02 -8.21 -18.18
N THR A 290 11.80 -7.75 -19.41
CA THR A 290 12.63 -6.73 -20.05
C THR A 290 11.74 -5.72 -20.76
N VAL A 291 12.32 -4.58 -21.12
CA VAL A 291 11.64 -3.58 -21.95
C VAL A 291 11.38 -4.18 -23.33
N LYS A 292 10.12 -4.15 -23.79
CA LYS A 292 9.75 -4.51 -25.16
C LYS A 292 10.56 -3.64 -26.12
N ARG A 293 11.27 -4.30 -27.04
CA ARG A 293 11.86 -3.65 -28.20
C ARG A 293 10.79 -3.23 -29.20
#